data_AF-A0A252DUW8-F1
#
_entry.id   AF-A0A252DUW8-F1
#
_cell.length_a   1.000
_cell.length_b   1.000
_cell.length_c   1.000
_cell.angle_alpha   90.00
_cell.angle_beta   90.00
_cell.angle_gamma   90.00
#
_symmetry.space_group_name_H-M   'P 1'
#
loop_
_entity.id
_entity.type
_entity.pdbx_description
1 polymer ?
#
loop_
_entity_poly.entity_id
_entity_poly.type
_entity_poly.pdbx_seq_one_letter_code
_entity_poly.pdbx_strand_id
1 'polypeptide(L)' 'MLDWWEKNFATLELGDRRLNERAMSIGYALSLGFGKAMSEVFNNGTVLKRAYEFLLTQKWNFPG' A
#
# COMPACT_ATOMS: atom_id res chain seq x y z
N MET A 1 -18.02 -4.38 9.92
CA MET A 1 -17.87 -3.14 9.13
C MET A 1 -16.42 -3.14 8.67
N LEU A 2 -16.12 -3.21 7.36
CA LEU A 2 -14.73 -3.27 6.90
C LEU A 2 -14.02 -1.98 7.29
N ASP A 3 -12.79 -2.09 7.78
CA ASP A 3 -11.96 -0.94 8.10
C ASP A 3 -11.69 -0.11 6.83
N TRP A 4 -11.48 1.20 6.99
CA TRP A 4 -11.26 2.10 5.84
C TRP A 4 -10.09 1.66 4.96
N TRP A 5 -9.02 1.12 5.56
CA TRP A 5 -7.85 0.64 4.82
C TRP A 5 -8.19 -0.61 4.01
N GLU A 6 -9.02 -1.49 4.54
CA GLU A 6 -9.45 -2.70 3.84
C GLU A 6 -10.26 -2.34 2.59
N LYS A 7 -11.15 -1.34 2.69
CA LYS A 7 -11.90 -0.82 1.53
C LYS A 7 -11.00 -0.22 0.44
N ASN A 8 -9.93 0.47 0.84
CA ASN A 8 -9.03 1.16 -0.08
C ASN A 8 -7.97 0.25 -0.71
N PHE A 9 -7.57 -0.82 -0.04
CA PHE A 9 -6.44 -1.66 -0.47
C PHE A 9 -6.82 -3.11 -0.82
N ALA A 10 -7.88 -3.69 -0.22
CA ALA A 10 -8.28 -5.07 -0.51
C ALA A 10 -9.11 -5.20 -1.81
N THR A 11 -9.69 -4.09 -2.27
CA THR A 11 -10.49 -4.03 -3.51
C THR A 11 -9.66 -3.69 -4.75
N LEU A 12 -8.34 -3.50 -4.60
CA LEU A 12 -7.46 -3.19 -5.72
C LEU A 12 -7.29 -4.41 -6.63
N GLU A 13 -7.70 -4.27 -7.89
CA GLU A 13 -7.52 -5.27 -8.94
C GLU A 13 -6.32 -4.90 -9.82
N LEU A 14 -5.11 -5.08 -9.31
CA LEU A 14 -3.86 -4.68 -10.02
C LEU A 14 -3.45 -5.65 -11.12
N GLY A 15 -4.31 -6.61 -11.48
CA GLY A 15 -4.03 -7.64 -12.49
C GLY A 15 -2.98 -8.69 -12.10
N ASP A 16 -2.35 -8.54 -10.93
CA ASP A 16 -1.34 -9.47 -10.40
C ASP A 16 -1.61 -9.75 -8.91
N ARG A 17 -1.73 -11.04 -8.57
CA ARG A 17 -2.03 -11.49 -7.19
C ARG A 17 -1.00 -11.01 -6.18
N ARG A 18 0.29 -11.04 -6.52
CA ARG A 18 1.37 -10.60 -5.62
C ARG A 18 1.36 -9.09 -5.42
N LEU A 19 0.94 -8.33 -6.43
CA LEU A 19 0.73 -6.89 -6.29
C LEU A 19 -0.46 -6.59 -5.38
N ASN A 20 -1.57 -7.33 -5.50
CA ASN A 20 -2.74 -7.17 -4.63
C ASN A 20 -2.40 -7.51 -3.16
N GLU A 21 -1.72 -8.64 -2.91
CA GLU A 21 -1.26 -9.02 -1.56
C GLU A 21 -0.32 -7.96 -0.95
N ARG A 22 0.54 -7.36 -1.78
CA ARG A 22 1.43 -6.28 -1.34
C ARG A 22 0.66 -5.01 -1.03
N ALA A 23 -0.30 -4.62 -1.85
CA ALA A 23 -1.18 -3.49 -1.62
C ALA A 23 -1.90 -3.60 -0.28
N MET A 24 -2.46 -4.78 -0.01
CA MET A 24 -3.13 -5.10 1.26
C MET A 24 -2.17 -4.96 2.45
N SER A 25 -0.96 -5.53 2.35
CA SER A 25 0.06 -5.48 3.41
C SER A 25 0.53 -4.05 3.70
N ILE A 26 0.71 -3.24 2.65
CA ILE A 26 1.09 -1.82 2.78
C ILE A 26 -0.05 -1.03 3.42
N GLY A 27 -1.28 -1.21 2.95
CA GLY A 27 -2.46 -0.53 3.48
C GLY A 27 -2.70 -0.80 4.96
N TYR A 28 -2.54 -2.05 5.37
CA TYR A 28 -2.61 -2.44 6.77
C TYR A 28 -1.53 -1.79 7.63
N ALA A 29 -0.27 -1.81 7.19
CA ALA A 29 0.82 -1.19 7.93
C ALA A 29 0.63 0.33 8.08
N LEU A 30 0.16 1.00 7.01
CA LEU A 30 -0.16 2.43 7.03
C LEU A 30 -1.32 2.77 7.98
N SER A 31 -2.31 1.89 8.11
CA SER A 31 -3.44 2.13 9.02
C SER A 31 -3.02 2.08 10.48
N LEU A 32 -2.11 1.16 10.84
CA LEU A 32 -1.50 1.07 12.17
C LEU A 32 -0.56 2.25 12.47
N GLY A 33 0.09 2.77 11.44
CA GLY A 33 1.08 3.85 11.52
C GLY A 33 0.56 5.22 11.12
N PHE A 34 -0.75 5.47 11.20
CA PHE A 34 -1.34 6.72 10.72
C PHE A 34 -0.67 7.95 11.38
N GLY A 35 -0.29 8.93 10.55
CA GLY A 35 0.40 10.14 10.98
C GLY A 35 1.91 9.99 11.24
N LYS A 36 2.47 8.78 11.08
CA LYS A 36 3.92 8.53 11.22
C LYS A 36 4.65 8.59 9.88
N ALA A 37 5.97 8.76 9.94
CA ALA A 37 6.79 8.71 8.74
C ALA A 37 6.85 7.28 8.18
N MET A 38 6.97 7.14 6.86
CA MET A 38 7.07 5.82 6.19
C MET A 38 8.18 4.94 6.75
N SER A 39 9.32 5.55 7.10
CA SER A 39 10.47 4.85 7.72
C SER A 39 10.18 4.36 9.14
N GLU A 40 9.22 4.97 9.84
CA GLU A 40 8.76 4.51 11.15
C GLU A 40 7.73 3.39 11.04
N VAL A 41 6.95 3.39 9.95
CA VAL A 41 5.98 2.33 9.64
C VAL A 41 6.68 1.07 9.12
N PHE A 42 7.66 1.24 8.22
CA PHE A 42 8.40 0.14 7.60
C PHE A 42 9.86 0.14 8.06
N ASN A 43 10.15 -0.60 9.12
CA ASN A 43 11.49 -0.71 9.72
C ASN A 43 12.50 -1.54 8.89
N ASN A 44 12.07 -2.12 7.75
CA ASN A 44 12.93 -2.86 6.83
C ASN A 44 13.07 -2.08 5.52
N GLY A 45 14.31 -1.74 5.14
CA GLY A 45 14.60 -0.96 3.93
C GLY A 45 14.05 -1.55 2.64
N THR A 46 13.96 -2.88 2.53
CA THR A 46 13.37 -3.55 1.34
C THR A 46 11.87 -3.33 1.27
N VAL A 47 11.17 -3.41 2.40
CA VAL A 47 9.72 -3.19 2.48
C VAL A 47 9.41 -1.71 2.27
N LEU A 48 10.21 -0.82 2.89
CA LEU A 48 10.11 0.62 2.70
C LEU A 48 10.26 1.01 1.22
N LYS A 49 11.30 0.51 0.54
CA LYS A 49 11.50 0.73 -0.90
C LYS A 49 10.28 0.27 -1.72
N ARG A 50 9.78 -0.93 -1.47
CA ARG A 50 8.61 -1.48 -2.17
C ARG A 50 7.33 -0.69 -1.91
N ALA A 51 7.18 -0.14 -0.70
CA ALA A 51 6.04 0.72 -0.38
C ALA A 51 6.11 2.04 -1.16
N TYR A 52 7.29 2.64 -1.30
CA TYR A 52 7.49 3.79 -2.19
C TYR A 52 7.21 3.47 -3.65
N GLU A 53 7.76 2.36 -4.17
CA GLU A 53 7.51 1.91 -5.54
C GLU A 53 6.01 1.72 -5.80
N PHE A 54 5.30 1.08 -4.86
CA PHE A 54 3.87 0.85 -4.95
C PHE A 54 3.06 2.16 -5.03
N LEU A 55 3.33 3.12 -4.13
CA LEU A 55 2.65 4.41 -4.13
C LEU A 55 2.92 5.22 -5.41
N LEU A 56 4.09 5.04 -6.02
CA LEU A 56 4.46 5.71 -7.27
C LEU A 56 3.89 5.01 -8.51
N THR A 57 3.50 3.73 -8.42
CA THR A 57 2.97 2.94 -9.54
C THR A 57 1.65 3.52 -10.06
N GLN A 58 0.88 4.24 -9.22
CA GLN A 58 -0.40 4.83 -9.61
C GLN A 58 -0.30 5.97 -10.64
N LYS A 59 0.86 6.62 -10.81
CA LYS A 59 0.98 7.73 -11.79
C LYS A 59 0.85 7.32 -13.27
N TRP A 60 0.84 6.01 -13.58
CA TRP A 60 0.85 5.54 -14.97
C TRP A 60 -0.49 5.01 -15.49
N ASN A 61 -1.48 4.75 -14.63
CA ASN A 61 -2.73 4.05 -15.01
C ASN A 61 -4.04 4.78 -14.67
N PHE A 62 -3.99 6.02 -14.18
CA PHE A 62 -5.21 6.84 -14.09
C PHE A 62 -5.37 7.62 -15.41
N PRO A 63 -6.38 7.34 -16.25
CA PRO A 63 -6.80 8.30 -17.25
C PRO A 63 -7.25 9.55 -16.49
N GLY A 64 -6.60 10.68 -16.78
CA GLY A 64 -7.05 11.99 -16.33
C GLY A 64 -8.40 12.37 -16.94
#